data_AF-A0AAD5NH86-F1
#
_entry.id   AF-A0AAD5NH86-F1
#
_cell.length_a   1.000
_cell.length_b   1.000
_cell.length_c   1.000
_cell.angle_alpha   90.00
_cell.angle_beta   90.00
_cell.angle_gamma   90.00
#
_symmetry.space_group_name_H-M   'P 1'
#
loop_
_entity.id
_entity.type
_entity.pdbx_description
1 polymer ?
#
loop_
_entity_poly.entity_id
_entity_poly.type
_entity_poly.pdbx_seq_one_letter_code
_entity_poly.pdbx_strand_id
1 'polypeptide(L)'
;MVGELLPKFTDGLVGSLLCPFCKSSEETINHIFIKCKWSLRLWSTCLSWWEILACLPEKLNEWMDCWQVLCQAAKSIRVWMVAFHAIYWSIWDIRNEVVFKQGVTVIDRAVEMVIWRVVCVGGMGMLRSLVVHL
;
A
#
# COMPACT_ATOMS: atom_id res chain seq x y z
N MET A 1 18.02 42.42 -29.10
CA MET A 1 18.47 42.99 -27.82
C MET A 1 17.43 42.63 -26.77
N VAL A 2 17.86 41.84 -25.78
CA VAL A 2 17.26 41.60 -24.45
C VAL A 2 15.89 40.88 -24.45
N GLY A 3 15.69 39.70 -23.86
CA GLY A 3 16.52 39.01 -22.87
C GLY A 3 16.32 37.50 -22.89
N GLU A 4 17.45 36.81 -22.97
CA GLU A 4 17.67 35.64 -22.13
C GLU A 4 17.53 36.10 -20.67
N LEU A 5 16.91 35.26 -19.82
CA LEU A 5 17.15 35.06 -18.39
C LEU A 5 15.88 34.49 -17.73
N LEU A 6 15.65 33.20 -17.96
CA LEU A 6 15.36 32.34 -16.81
C LEU A 6 16.43 31.25 -16.82
N PRO A 7 17.44 31.35 -15.93
CA PRO A 7 18.43 30.30 -15.78
C PRO A 7 17.69 29.02 -15.40
N LYS A 8 18.10 27.92 -16.02
CA LYS A 8 17.67 26.54 -15.74
C LYS A 8 17.57 26.30 -14.23
N PHE A 9 16.38 26.47 -13.66
CA PHE A 9 16.12 26.28 -12.23
C PHE A 9 15.59 24.87 -11.92
N THR A 10 15.64 23.93 -12.87
CA THR A 10 15.05 22.60 -12.69
C THR A 10 16.04 21.50 -12.31
N ASP A 11 17.34 21.79 -12.22
CA ASP A 11 18.36 20.73 -12.09
C ASP A 11 18.79 20.47 -10.63
N GLY A 12 18.04 20.93 -9.62
CA GLY A 12 18.48 20.84 -8.21
C GLY A 12 17.47 20.34 -7.16
N LEU A 13 16.16 20.32 -7.41
CA LEU A 13 15.18 20.01 -6.35
C LEU A 13 13.82 19.47 -6.84
N VAL A 14 13.75 18.82 -8.00
CA VAL A 14 12.54 18.10 -8.40
C VAL A 14 12.72 16.64 -8.04
N GLY A 15 12.25 16.27 -6.84
CA GLY A 15 11.98 14.86 -6.56
C GLY A 15 11.13 14.30 -7.69
N SER A 16 11.49 13.11 -8.19
CA SER A 16 10.77 12.50 -9.32
C SER A 16 9.27 12.46 -9.01
N LEU A 17 8.44 13.02 -9.90
CA LEU A 17 6.98 12.88 -9.84
C LEU A 17 6.52 11.44 -10.08
N LEU A 18 7.44 10.52 -10.41
CA LEU A 18 7.14 9.13 -10.65
C LEU A 18 7.02 8.37 -9.34
N CYS A 19 6.04 7.46 -9.31
CA CYS A 19 5.81 6.56 -8.18
C CYS A 19 7.10 5.86 -7.76
N PRO A 20 7.45 5.90 -6.45
CA PRO A 20 8.70 5.35 -5.95
C PRO A 20 8.80 3.83 -6.10
N PHE A 21 7.68 3.14 -6.32
CA PHE A 21 7.65 1.69 -6.49
C PHE A 21 7.86 1.23 -7.94
N CYS A 22 7.06 1.74 -8.88
CA CYS A 22 7.09 1.27 -10.27
C CYS A 22 7.96 2.12 -11.19
N LYS A 23 8.27 3.36 -10.81
CA LYS A 23 9.03 4.34 -11.60
C LYS A 23 8.47 4.57 -13.03
N SER A 24 7.21 4.21 -13.28
CA SER A 24 6.61 4.22 -14.62
C SER A 24 5.35 5.08 -14.74
N SER A 25 4.82 5.57 -13.63
CA SER A 25 3.57 6.34 -13.58
C SER A 25 3.68 7.41 -12.51
N GLU A 26 2.91 8.48 -12.64
CA GLU A 26 2.89 9.57 -11.67
C GLU A 26 2.48 9.08 -10.27
N GLU A 27 3.16 9.59 -9.25
CA GLU A 27 2.84 9.36 -7.86
C GLU A 27 1.55 10.10 -7.48
N THR A 28 0.46 9.35 -7.35
CA THR A 28 -0.82 9.83 -6.78
C THR A 28 -1.27 8.90 -5.68
N ILE A 29 -2.13 9.36 -4.76
CA ILE A 29 -2.71 8.52 -3.70
C ILE A 29 -3.33 7.24 -4.29
N ASN A 30 -4.16 7.38 -5.32
CA ASN A 30 -4.77 6.23 -5.99
C ASN A 30 -3.70 5.32 -6.62
N HIS A 31 -2.67 5.87 -7.25
CA HIS A 31 -1.60 5.04 -7.81
C HIS A 31 -0.83 4.29 -6.72
N ILE A 32 -0.33 4.97 -5.68
CA ILE A 32 0.44 4.37 -4.59
C ILE A 32 -0.34 3.26 -3.91
N PHE A 33 -1.62 3.45 -3.60
CA PHE A 33 -2.34 2.50 -2.75
C PHE A 33 -3.03 1.38 -3.51
N ILE A 34 -3.52 1.63 -4.73
CA ILE A 34 -4.44 0.69 -5.39
C ILE A 34 -4.16 0.43 -6.88
N LYS A 35 -3.40 1.28 -7.60
CA LYS A 35 -3.10 1.04 -9.04
C LYS A 35 -1.67 0.61 -9.33
N CYS A 36 -0.73 0.88 -8.44
CA CYS A 36 0.67 0.53 -8.64
C CYS A 36 0.82 -0.99 -8.66
N LYS A 37 1.54 -1.54 -9.66
CA LYS A 37 1.78 -2.98 -9.79
C LYS A 37 2.36 -3.61 -8.52
N TRP A 38 3.23 -2.86 -7.82
CA TRP A 38 3.83 -3.31 -6.57
C TRP A 38 2.79 -3.40 -5.45
N SER A 39 1.98 -2.36 -5.27
CA SER A 39 0.94 -2.32 -4.24
C SER A 39 -0.17 -3.33 -4.51
N LEU A 40 -0.57 -3.48 -5.78
CA LEU A 40 -1.49 -4.52 -6.23
C LEU A 40 -0.99 -5.92 -5.85
N ARG A 41 0.30 -6.19 -6.05
CA ARG A 41 0.91 -7.47 -5.65
C ARG A 41 0.81 -7.69 -4.14
N LEU A 42 1.09 -6.67 -3.32
CA LEU A 42 0.92 -6.77 -1.87
C LEU A 42 -0.55 -7.03 -1.48
N TRP A 43 -1.49 -6.30 -2.07
CA TRP A 43 -2.93 -6.54 -1.86
C TRP A 43 -3.33 -7.96 -2.23
N SER A 44 -2.95 -8.44 -3.41
CA SER A 44 -3.24 -9.81 -3.86
C SER A 44 -2.64 -10.85 -2.93
N THR A 45 -1.39 -10.66 -2.47
CA THR A 45 -0.76 -11.57 -1.51
C THR A 45 -1.51 -11.59 -0.18
N CYS A 46 -1.86 -10.44 0.38
CA CYS A 46 -2.60 -10.39 1.64
C CYS A 46 -4.02 -10.97 1.50
N LEU A 47 -4.75 -10.62 0.43
CA LEU A 47 -6.10 -11.11 0.17
C LEU A 47 -6.16 -12.62 -0.08
N SER A 48 -5.07 -13.20 -0.60
CA SER A 48 -4.96 -14.66 -0.78
C SER A 48 -5.03 -15.44 0.52
N TRP A 49 -4.72 -14.82 1.68
CA TRP A 49 -4.85 -15.46 2.99
C TRP A 49 -6.31 -15.82 3.34
N TRP A 50 -7.28 -15.18 2.68
CA TRP A 50 -8.72 -15.44 2.81
C TRP A 50 -9.34 -16.01 1.54
N GLU A 51 -8.53 -16.44 0.57
CA GLU A 51 -9.01 -16.92 -0.73
C GLU A 51 -9.87 -15.90 -1.49
N ILE A 52 -9.65 -14.60 -1.26
CA ILE A 52 -10.41 -13.53 -1.88
C ILE A 52 -9.76 -13.11 -3.19
N LEU A 53 -10.51 -13.24 -4.27
CA LEU A 53 -10.21 -12.60 -5.53
C LEU A 53 -10.93 -11.24 -5.57
N ALA A 54 -10.20 -10.17 -5.26
CA ALA A 54 -10.74 -8.81 -5.36
C ALA A 54 -10.27 -8.12 -6.64
N CYS A 55 -11.21 -7.46 -7.32
CA CYS A 55 -10.89 -6.39 -8.24
C CYS A 55 -10.77 -5.10 -7.42
N LEU A 56 -9.59 -4.49 -7.37
CA LEU A 56 -9.45 -3.20 -6.71
C LEU A 56 -10.14 -2.12 -7.56
N PRO A 57 -10.94 -1.23 -6.95
CA PRO A 57 -11.62 -0.17 -7.67
C PRO A 57 -10.62 0.90 -8.14
N GLU A 58 -11.11 1.88 -8.91
CA GLU A 58 -10.23 2.91 -9.46
C GLU A 58 -9.80 3.96 -8.44
N LYS A 59 -10.58 4.14 -7.37
CA LYS A 59 -10.33 5.16 -6.36
C LYS A 59 -10.27 4.56 -4.96
N LEU A 60 -9.43 5.16 -4.13
CA LEU A 60 -9.19 4.65 -2.78
C LEU A 60 -10.43 4.72 -1.90
N ASN A 61 -11.28 5.74 -2.06
CA ASN A 61 -12.55 5.84 -1.34
C ASN A 61 -13.49 4.68 -1.68
N GLU A 62 -13.62 4.33 -2.95
CA GLU A 62 -14.40 3.17 -3.40
C GLU A 62 -13.84 1.88 -2.79
N TRP A 63 -12.51 1.78 -2.64
CA TRP A 63 -11.90 0.62 -1.98
C TRP A 63 -12.25 0.54 -0.50
N MET A 64 -12.27 1.67 0.20
CA MET A 64 -12.72 1.73 1.59
C MET A 64 -14.19 1.33 1.74
N ASP A 65 -15.05 1.77 0.83
CA ASP A 65 -16.48 1.42 0.83
C ASP A 65 -16.67 -0.10 0.60
N CYS A 66 -16.01 -0.67 -0.41
CA CYS A 66 -15.99 -2.11 -0.65
C CYS A 66 -15.48 -2.88 0.57
N TRP A 67 -14.41 -2.38 1.20
CA TRP A 67 -13.84 -3.01 2.38
C TRP A 67 -14.80 -2.99 3.57
N GLN A 68 -15.55 -1.91 3.77
CA GLN A 68 -16.53 -1.82 4.83
C GLN A 68 -17.65 -2.85 4.66
N VAL A 69 -18.09 -3.09 3.42
CA VAL A 69 -19.08 -4.15 3.10
C VAL A 69 -18.51 -5.54 3.41
N LEU A 70 -17.26 -5.82 3.01
CA LEU A 70 -16.58 -7.08 3.33
C LEU A 70 -16.43 -7.28 4.85
N CYS A 71 -16.05 -6.21 5.57
CA CYS A 71 -15.94 -6.17 7.02
C CYS A 71 -17.27 -6.52 7.73
N GLN A 72 -18.40 -6.04 7.21
CA GLN A 72 -19.73 -6.32 7.76
C GLN A 72 -20.16 -7.77 7.53
N ALA A 73 -19.78 -8.37 6.41
CA ALA A 73 -20.04 -9.77 6.11
C ALA A 73 -19.11 -10.73 6.87
N ALA A 74 -17.97 -10.25 7.37
CA ALA A 74 -16.98 -11.06 8.06
C ALA A 74 -17.40 -11.43 9.48
N LYS A 75 -17.09 -12.66 9.89
CA LYS A 75 -17.29 -13.14 11.27
C LYS A 75 -16.51 -12.35 12.32
N SER A 76 -15.48 -11.58 11.91
CA SER A 76 -14.70 -10.73 12.82
C SER A 76 -14.30 -9.42 12.16
N ILE A 77 -15.17 -8.41 12.25
CA ILE A 77 -14.95 -7.05 11.73
C ILE A 77 -13.63 -6.43 12.18
N ARG A 78 -13.21 -6.68 13.43
CA ARG A 78 -11.97 -6.13 13.99
C ARG A 78 -10.74 -6.62 13.22
N VAL A 79 -10.73 -7.90 12.86
CA VAL A 79 -9.61 -8.53 12.14
C VAL A 79 -9.42 -7.90 10.76
N TRP A 80 -10.52 -7.67 10.06
CA TRP A 80 -10.51 -7.08 8.72
C TRP A 80 -10.13 -5.61 8.73
N MET A 81 -10.61 -4.84 9.71
CA MET A 81 -10.20 -3.44 9.89
C MET A 81 -8.71 -3.32 10.20
N VAL A 82 -8.17 -4.19 11.06
CA VAL A 82 -6.75 -4.21 11.39
C VAL A 82 -5.91 -4.61 10.16
N ALA A 83 -6.34 -5.62 9.40
CA ALA A 83 -5.64 -6.04 8.18
C ALA A 83 -5.56 -4.92 7.13
N PHE A 84 -6.68 -4.24 6.84
CA PHE A 84 -6.69 -3.11 5.91
C PHE A 84 -5.72 -2.01 6.32
N HIS A 85 -5.80 -1.60 7.59
CA HIS A 85 -4.95 -0.54 8.11
C HIS A 85 -3.47 -0.96 8.09
N ALA A 86 -3.17 -2.22 8.41
CA ALA A 86 -1.82 -2.76 8.35
C ALA A 86 -1.26 -2.74 6.92
N ILE A 87 -2.04 -3.12 5.90
CA ILE A 87 -1.63 -3.07 4.49
C ILE A 87 -1.40 -1.62 4.08
N TYR A 88 -2.36 -0.74 4.32
CA TYR A 88 -2.28 0.67 3.96
C TYR A 88 -1.05 1.35 4.58
N TRP A 89 -0.86 1.16 5.88
CA TRP A 89 0.28 1.72 6.59
C TRP A 89 1.61 1.13 6.08
N SER A 90 1.64 -0.12 5.64
CA SER A 90 2.88 -0.78 5.15
C SER A 90 3.30 -0.24 3.81
N ILE A 91 2.34 0.01 2.92
CA ILE A 91 2.57 0.70 1.67
C ILE A 91 3.16 2.09 1.94
N TRP A 92 2.54 2.88 2.81
CA TRP A 92 3.00 4.25 3.08
C TRP A 92 4.40 4.30 3.72
N ASP A 93 4.68 3.40 4.66
CA ASP A 93 5.96 3.36 5.36
C ASP A 93 7.10 2.96 4.42
N ILE A 94 6.91 1.92 3.59
CA ILE A 94 7.90 1.51 2.58
C ILE A 94 8.11 2.62 1.56
N ARG A 95 7.04 3.32 1.13
CA ARG A 95 7.16 4.50 0.27
C ARG A 95 8.09 5.54 0.87
N ASN A 96 7.90 5.86 2.15
CA ASN A 96 8.72 6.86 2.84
C ASN A 96 10.18 6.39 2.98
N GLU A 97 10.43 5.11 3.24
CA GLU A 97 11.79 4.61 3.26
C GLU A 97 12.48 4.69 1.90
N VAL A 98 11.77 4.36 0.81
CA VAL A 98 12.32 4.48 -0.55
C VAL A 98 12.67 5.94 -0.86
N VAL A 99 11.80 6.88 -0.49
CA VAL A 99 11.98 8.30 -0.80
C VAL A 99 13.02 8.97 0.09
N PHE A 100 13.07 8.65 1.38
CA PHE A 100 13.90 9.37 2.36
C PHE A 100 15.12 8.60 2.85
N LYS A 101 15.18 7.28 2.66
CA LYS A 101 16.20 6.40 3.25
C LYS A 101 16.86 5.45 2.24
N GLN A 102 16.65 5.65 0.94
CA GLN A 102 17.13 4.74 -0.12
C GLN A 102 16.67 3.29 0.09
N GLY A 103 15.46 3.12 0.65
CA GLY A 103 14.87 1.80 0.89
C GLY A 103 14.58 1.01 -0.39
N VAL A 104 14.41 -0.30 -0.23
CA VAL A 104 14.09 -1.23 -1.32
C VAL A 104 12.65 -1.74 -1.23
N THR A 105 12.07 -2.05 -2.39
CA THR A 105 10.65 -2.44 -2.54
C THR A 105 10.47 -3.95 -2.60
N VAL A 106 10.94 -4.65 -1.56
CA VAL A 106 10.82 -6.12 -1.47
C VAL A 106 9.44 -6.52 -0.93
N ILE A 107 8.70 -7.32 -1.69
CA ILE A 107 7.33 -7.74 -1.33
C ILE A 107 7.31 -8.57 -0.04
N ASP A 108 8.24 -9.49 0.14
CA ASP A 108 8.26 -10.37 1.32
C ASP A 108 8.43 -9.56 2.61
N ARG A 109 9.29 -8.53 2.59
CA ARG A 109 9.43 -7.57 3.69
C ARG A 109 8.12 -6.81 3.95
N ALA A 110 7.42 -6.40 2.90
CA ALA A 110 6.13 -5.72 3.05
C ALA A 110 5.07 -6.64 3.68
N VAL A 111 5.05 -7.90 3.29
CA VAL A 111 4.19 -8.93 3.88
C VAL A 111 4.52 -9.13 5.36
N GLU A 112 5.80 -9.25 5.72
CA GLU A 112 6.24 -9.34 7.12
C GLU A 112 5.77 -8.13 7.93
N MET A 113 5.92 -6.90 7.40
CA MET A 113 5.43 -5.69 8.07
C MET A 113 3.92 -5.71 8.31
N VAL A 114 3.14 -6.21 7.35
CA VAL A 114 1.69 -6.39 7.52
C VAL A 114 1.41 -7.40 8.63
N ILE A 115 2.03 -8.58 8.58
CA ILE A 115 1.88 -9.64 9.60
C ILE A 115 2.19 -9.09 11.00
N TRP A 116 3.35 -8.44 11.16
CA TRP A 116 3.76 -7.85 12.44
C TRP A 116 2.79 -6.80 12.95
N ARG A 117 2.27 -5.93 12.07
CA ARG A 117 1.28 -4.91 12.48
C ARG A 117 -0.02 -5.53 12.92
N VAL A 118 -0.48 -6.57 12.23
CA VAL A 118 -1.69 -7.27 12.65
C VAL A 118 -1.48 -8.01 13.97
N VAL A 119 -0.32 -8.63 14.19
CA VAL A 119 0.03 -9.26 15.48
C VAL A 119 0.12 -8.24 16.61
N CYS A 120 0.81 -7.12 16.40
CA CYS A 120 1.01 -6.12 17.44
C CYS A 120 -0.28 -5.39 17.83
N VAL A 121 -1.16 -5.10 16.85
CA VAL A 121 -2.44 -4.40 17.10
C VAL A 121 -3.55 -5.38 17.55
N GLY A 122 -3.48 -6.64 17.10
CA GLY A 122 -4.53 -7.63 17.28
C GLY A 122 -4.23 -8.77 18.26
N GLY A 123 -2.97 -9.00 18.61
CA GLY A 123 -2.48 -10.17 19.34
C GLY A 123 -2.28 -11.42 18.46
N MET A 124 -1.49 -12.40 18.93
CA MET A 124 -1.22 -13.66 18.18
C MET A 124 -2.48 -14.45 17.82
N GLY A 125 -3.56 -14.33 18.60
CA GLY A 125 -4.85 -14.96 18.30
C GLY A 125 -5.46 -14.46 16.98
N MET A 126 -5.10 -13.25 16.55
CA MET A 126 -5.59 -12.66 15.30
C MET A 126 -4.95 -13.31 14.06
N LEU A 127 -3.68 -13.72 14.12
CA LEU A 127 -3.04 -14.48 13.04
C LEU A 127 -3.76 -15.79 12.76
N ARG A 128 -4.16 -16.52 13.80
CA ARG A 128 -4.89 -17.78 13.62
C ARG A 128 -6.24 -17.58 12.93
N SER A 129 -6.88 -16.42 13.08
CA SER A 129 -8.12 -16.07 12.35
C SER A 129 -7.89 -15.48 10.96
N LEU A 130 -6.68 -14.99 10.67
CA LEU A 130 -6.30 -14.44 9.37
C LEU A 130 -5.73 -15.50 8.42
N VAL A 131 -5.12 -16.55 8.97
CA VAL A 131 -4.33 -17.56 8.25
C VAL A 131 -4.94 -18.95 8.42
N VAL A 132 -6.28 -19.06 8.50
CA VAL A 132 -6.99 -20.33 8.79
C VAL A 132 -6.78 -21.41 7.70
N HIS A 133 -6.06 -21.11 6.61
CA HIS A 133 -5.86 -22.01 5.47
C HIS A 133 -4.39 -22.26 5.08
N LEU A 134 -3.43 -22.16 6.02
CA LEU A 134 -2.10 -22.79 5.86
C LEU A 134 -2.04 -24.15 6.56
#